data_AF-X1AXG2-F1
#
_entry.id   AF-X1AXG2-F1
#
_cell.length_a   1.000
_cell.length_b   1.000
_cell.length_c   1.000
_cell.angle_alpha   90.00
_cell.angle_beta   90.00
_cell.angle_gamma   90.00
#
_symmetry.space_group_name_H-M   'P 1'
#
loop_
_entity.id
_entity.type
_entity.pdbx_description
1 polymer ?
#
loop_
_entity_poly.entity_id
_entity_poly.type
_entity_poly.pdbx_seq_one_letter_code
_entity_poly.pdbx_strand_id
1 'polypeptide(L)'
;MGRVYHKLLLKTTGKYYAAYYTGIPAAWILSNLSIKTLNPDLKWYFKDLRNIKKLRIIDPACGSGTLLSGIYMALKDKYIFDRYSDENPKALNLIGFHKLMLENVLNGWDILDYAGHLTLTNIALHNPDSTFISSNIYILPIGDTTGKGTLYLGSLDYLDTTRGQQLSFKEYITLPKKKGLDIEKEKMLSVPKQSMDIVTMNPPFSRSAQPNIKFGFVGKKTMIDMNKKLRKLGSDLKYKAIGKAGLGAYFIILADQLLKPGGRLALVIPRSILSGPSWKEIRKRIFLDGYEIEYIVSNYDPGNKELDIQPWNWS
;
A
#
# COMPACT_ATOMS: atom_id res chain seq x y z
N MET A 1 13.67 3.83 9.25
CA MET A 1 13.73 4.94 8.27
C MET A 1 12.59 5.96 8.37
N GLY A 2 11.31 5.56 8.46
CA GLY A 2 10.17 6.50 8.48
C GLY A 2 10.26 7.66 9.50
N ARG A 3 10.69 7.39 10.74
CA ARG A 3 10.87 8.44 11.78
C ARG A 3 12.03 9.41 11.50
N VAL A 4 13.14 8.94 10.93
CA VAL A 4 14.30 9.79 10.58
C VAL A 4 13.93 10.73 9.44
N TYR A 5 13.25 10.20 8.43
CA TYR A 5 12.73 10.98 7.31
C TYR A 5 11.64 11.97 7.77
N HIS A 6 10.73 11.55 8.66
CA HIS A 6 9.75 12.42 9.30
C HIS A 6 10.40 13.62 9.98
N LYS A 7 11.49 13.40 10.71
CA LYS A 7 12.19 14.47 11.43
C LYS A 7 12.91 15.44 10.48
N LEU A 8 13.43 14.93 9.35
CA LEU A 8 14.21 15.72 8.38
C LEU A 8 13.36 16.47 7.35
N LEU A 9 12.24 15.92 6.88
CA LEU A 9 11.43 16.51 5.81
C LEU A 9 10.05 17.01 6.24
N LEU A 10 9.43 16.40 7.26
CA LEU A 10 8.06 16.77 7.63
C LEU A 10 7.98 17.99 8.55
N LYS A 11 9.09 18.39 9.21
CA LYS A 11 9.14 19.69 9.91
C LYS A 11 8.96 20.89 8.97
N THR A 12 9.17 20.70 7.66
CA THR A 12 8.98 21.74 6.64
C THR A 12 7.85 21.43 5.65
N THR A 13 7.55 20.16 5.33
CA THR A 13 6.64 19.79 4.21
C THR A 13 5.56 18.75 4.50
N GLY A 14 5.46 18.20 5.72
CA GLY A 14 4.64 17.00 5.97
C GLY A 14 3.14 17.17 6.06
N LYS A 15 2.67 18.34 6.52
CA LYS A 15 1.25 18.69 6.48
C LYS A 15 0.70 18.81 5.05
N TYR A 16 1.57 18.87 4.02
CA TYR A 16 1.20 19.23 2.66
C TYR A 16 0.99 18.04 1.71
N TYR A 17 1.35 16.81 2.10
CA TYR A 17 1.22 15.62 1.23
C TYR A 17 0.22 14.57 1.73
N ALA A 18 -0.51 14.83 2.83
CA ALA A 18 -1.37 13.84 3.50
C ALA A 18 -0.65 12.50 3.77
N ALA A 19 0.68 12.55 3.91
CA ALA A 19 1.55 11.41 4.17
C ALA A 19 1.55 11.13 5.68
N TYR A 20 0.49 10.46 6.15
CA TYR A 20 0.43 9.92 7.50
C TYR A 20 1.15 8.58 7.52
N TYR A 21 2.12 8.44 8.42
CA TYR A 21 2.98 7.27 8.46
C TYR A 21 2.40 6.27 9.42
N THR A 22 2.14 5.05 8.95
CA THR A 22 1.67 3.99 9.84
C THR A 22 2.67 3.80 10.99
N GLY A 23 2.16 3.89 12.22
CA GLY A 23 2.95 3.64 13.42
C GLY A 23 3.51 2.22 13.40
N ILE A 24 4.77 2.05 13.82
CA ILE A 24 5.42 0.73 13.88
C ILE A 24 4.56 -0.30 14.63
N PRO A 25 3.93 0.02 15.78
CA PRO A 25 3.05 -0.92 16.46
C PRO A 25 1.83 -1.32 15.61
N ALA A 26 1.21 -0.38 14.89
CA ALA A 26 0.08 -0.67 14.00
C ALA A 26 0.51 -1.64 12.91
N ALA A 27 1.63 -1.35 12.25
CA ALA A 27 2.15 -2.17 11.18
C ALA A 27 2.51 -3.58 11.68
N TRP A 28 3.12 -3.67 12.86
CA TRP A 28 3.47 -4.95 13.46
C TRP A 28 2.23 -5.78 13.81
N ILE A 29 1.26 -5.22 14.53
CA ILE A 29 0.02 -5.92 14.89
C ILE A 29 -0.72 -6.37 13.63
N LEU A 30 -0.96 -5.43 12.70
CA LEU A 30 -1.72 -5.70 11.48
C LEU A 30 -1.06 -6.80 10.64
N SER A 31 0.27 -6.76 10.49
CA SER A 31 1.02 -7.76 9.72
C SER A 31 1.01 -9.13 10.39
N ASN A 32 1.15 -9.18 11.72
CA ASN A 32 1.11 -10.43 12.46
C ASN A 32 -0.27 -11.08 12.40
N LEU A 33 -1.35 -10.32 12.61
CA LEU A 33 -2.71 -10.85 12.45
C LEU A 33 -2.94 -11.35 11.02
N SER A 34 -2.53 -10.57 10.02
CA SER A 34 -2.72 -10.96 8.61
C SER A 34 -2.03 -12.26 8.22
N ILE A 35 -0.82 -12.52 8.75
CA ILE A 35 -0.01 -13.70 8.40
C ILE A 35 -0.26 -14.88 9.34
N LYS A 36 -0.38 -14.62 10.64
CA LYS A 36 -0.33 -15.66 11.69
C LYS A 36 -1.71 -16.12 12.14
N THR A 37 -2.79 -15.38 11.85
CA THR A 37 -4.14 -15.89 12.11
C THR A 37 -4.41 -17.11 11.24
N LEU A 38 -4.87 -18.20 11.85
CA LEU A 38 -5.22 -19.41 11.13
C LEU A 38 -6.53 -19.21 10.40
N ASN A 39 -6.56 -19.59 9.13
CA ASN A 39 -7.79 -19.68 8.35
C ASN A 39 -7.74 -21.00 7.58
N PRO A 40 -8.65 -21.96 7.85
CA PRO A 40 -8.65 -23.28 7.22
C PRO A 40 -8.76 -23.26 5.69
N ASP A 41 -9.38 -22.23 5.13
CA ASP A 41 -9.52 -22.04 3.68
C ASP A 41 -8.22 -21.54 3.06
N LEU A 42 -7.45 -20.75 3.82
CA LEU A 42 -6.11 -20.30 3.48
C LEU A 42 -5.09 -21.38 3.85
N LYS A 43 -4.91 -22.34 2.94
CA LYS A 43 -3.89 -23.40 3.03
C LYS A 43 -2.46 -22.87 2.79
N TRP A 44 -2.04 -21.88 3.56
CA TRP A 44 -0.71 -21.30 3.50
C TRP A 44 0.29 -22.15 4.27
N TYR A 45 1.38 -22.53 3.61
CA TYR A 45 2.46 -23.33 4.17
C TYR A 45 3.78 -22.62 3.99
N PHE A 46 4.34 -22.07 5.05
CA PHE A 46 5.53 -21.22 4.96
C PHE A 46 6.85 -21.97 5.13
N LYS A 47 6.83 -23.28 5.43
CA LYS A 47 8.05 -24.07 5.63
C LYS A 47 8.99 -24.19 4.42
N ASP A 48 8.48 -23.91 3.21
CA ASP A 48 9.21 -24.03 1.96
C ASP A 48 9.15 -22.73 1.17
N LEU A 49 10.32 -22.23 0.77
CA LEU A 49 10.44 -21.04 -0.07
C LEU A 49 9.63 -21.16 -1.38
N ARG A 50 9.44 -22.36 -1.94
CA ARG A 50 8.62 -22.59 -3.14
C ARG A 50 7.16 -22.21 -2.93
N ASN A 51 6.64 -22.37 -1.71
CA ASN A 51 5.28 -21.97 -1.37
C ASN A 51 5.20 -20.46 -1.13
N ILE A 52 6.19 -19.90 -0.41
CA ILE A 52 6.27 -18.46 -0.18
C ILE A 52 6.38 -17.71 -1.52
N LYS A 53 7.12 -18.25 -2.51
CA LYS A 53 7.27 -17.66 -3.85
C LYS A 53 5.94 -17.42 -4.57
N LYS A 54 4.91 -18.20 -4.26
CA LYS A 54 3.59 -18.12 -4.90
C LYS A 54 2.74 -16.98 -4.32
N LEU A 55 3.07 -16.50 -3.12
CA LEU A 55 2.35 -15.42 -2.48
C LEU A 55 2.54 -14.12 -3.26
N ARG A 56 1.48 -13.34 -3.32
CA ARG A 56 1.45 -11.99 -3.87
C ARG A 56 0.84 -11.08 -2.82
N ILE A 57 1.65 -10.16 -2.32
CA ILE A 57 1.24 -9.19 -1.30
C ILE A 57 1.48 -7.81 -1.84
N ILE A 58 0.51 -6.91 -1.68
CA ILE A 58 0.60 -5.56 -2.17
C ILE A 58 0.24 -4.51 -1.12
N ASP A 59 0.96 -3.39 -1.17
CA ASP A 59 0.53 -2.10 -0.63
C ASP A 59 0.41 -1.08 -1.78
N PRO A 60 -0.82 -0.76 -2.25
CA PRO A 60 -1.01 0.15 -3.38
C PRO A 60 -0.86 1.64 -3.02
N ALA A 61 -0.42 1.96 -1.79
CA ALA A 61 -0.08 3.32 -1.35
C ALA A 61 1.05 3.24 -0.30
N CYS A 62 2.20 2.70 -0.69
CA CYS A 62 3.16 2.12 0.24
C CYS A 62 3.93 3.11 1.12
N GLY A 63 4.00 4.40 0.74
CA GLY A 63 4.69 5.42 1.52
C GLY A 63 6.14 5.05 1.82
N SER A 64 6.54 4.98 3.09
CA SER A 64 7.89 4.50 3.48
C SER A 64 8.05 2.98 3.54
N GLY A 65 7.02 2.21 3.18
CA GLY A 65 7.05 0.76 3.20
C GLY A 65 6.98 0.16 4.60
N THR A 66 6.39 0.86 5.57
CA THR A 66 6.29 0.36 6.97
C THR A 66 5.42 -0.91 7.04
N LEU A 67 4.30 -0.95 6.32
CA LEU A 67 3.41 -2.11 6.28
C LEU A 67 4.05 -3.30 5.57
N LEU A 68 4.67 -3.07 4.41
CA LEU A 68 5.42 -4.11 3.70
C LEU A 68 6.58 -4.66 4.54
N SER A 69 7.27 -3.79 5.29
CA SER A 69 8.31 -4.18 6.25
C SER A 69 7.75 -5.02 7.41
N GLY A 70 6.56 -4.68 7.92
CA GLY A 70 5.85 -5.48 8.92
C GLY A 70 5.48 -6.88 8.40
N ILE A 71 4.94 -6.96 7.17
CA ILE A 71 4.64 -8.24 6.51
C ILE A 71 5.90 -9.06 6.30
N TYR A 72 6.99 -8.44 5.84
CA TYR A 72 8.28 -9.10 5.69
C TYR A 72 8.70 -9.79 7.00
N MET A 73 8.63 -9.07 8.12
CA MET A 73 9.00 -9.62 9.43
C MET A 73 8.05 -10.74 9.84
N ALA A 74 6.73 -10.56 9.72
CA ALA A 74 5.75 -11.56 10.10
C ALA A 74 5.91 -12.87 9.29
N LEU A 75 6.19 -12.77 7.99
CA LEU A 75 6.50 -13.93 7.14
C LEU A 75 7.84 -14.57 7.47
N LYS A 76 8.88 -13.77 7.77
CA LYS A 76 10.19 -14.28 8.19
C LYS A 76 10.06 -15.12 9.45
N ASP A 77 9.36 -14.58 10.46
CA ASP A 77 9.08 -15.30 11.70
C ASP A 77 8.34 -16.60 11.41
N LYS A 78 7.27 -16.54 10.61
CA LYS A 78 6.44 -17.71 10.30
C LYS A 78 7.23 -18.77 9.52
N TYR A 79 8.09 -18.37 8.59
CA TYR A 79 9.01 -19.28 7.90
C TYR A 79 9.96 -19.98 8.89
N ILE A 80 10.58 -19.22 9.80
CA ILE A 80 11.48 -19.77 10.81
C ILE A 80 10.74 -20.76 11.72
N PHE A 81 9.58 -20.37 12.26
CA PHE A 81 8.79 -21.23 13.15
C PHE A 81 8.30 -22.50 12.45
N ASP A 82 7.72 -22.38 11.26
CA ASP A 82 7.22 -23.54 10.50
C ASP A 82 8.35 -24.47 10.07
N ARG A 83 9.56 -23.93 9.87
CA ARG A 83 10.73 -24.73 9.51
C ARG A 83 11.23 -25.56 10.67
N TYR A 84 11.28 -24.99 11.87
CA TYR A 84 11.73 -25.69 13.08
C TYR A 84 10.67 -26.57 13.72
N SER A 85 9.40 -26.36 13.38
CA SER A 85 8.29 -27.24 13.82
C SER A 85 8.14 -28.49 12.96
N ASP A 86 8.92 -28.64 11.87
CA ASP A 86 8.93 -29.83 11.02
C ASP A 86 9.70 -30.96 11.72
N GLU A 87 9.25 -32.21 11.59
CA GLU A 87 9.88 -33.39 12.21
C GLU A 87 11.35 -33.56 11.78
N ASN A 88 11.69 -33.13 10.56
CA ASN A 88 13.05 -33.15 10.02
C ASN A 88 13.45 -31.75 9.52
N PRO A 89 13.85 -30.84 10.41
CA PRO A 89 14.14 -29.46 10.05
C PRO A 89 15.40 -29.40 9.17
N LYS A 90 15.29 -28.78 7.98
CA LYS A 90 16.48 -28.45 7.17
C LYS A 90 16.94 -27.02 7.46
N ALA A 91 18.20 -26.74 7.15
CA ALA A 91 18.80 -25.42 7.33
C ALA A 91 17.94 -24.28 6.75
N LEU A 92 17.91 -23.16 7.47
CA LEU A 92 17.24 -21.95 7.03
C LEU A 92 17.99 -21.30 5.87
N ASN A 93 17.25 -20.95 4.83
CA ASN A 93 17.77 -20.14 3.73
C ASN A 93 17.20 -18.71 3.82
N LEU A 94 17.80 -17.87 4.66
CA LEU A 94 17.36 -16.48 4.87
C LEU A 94 17.77 -15.53 3.75
N ILE A 95 18.88 -15.81 3.06
CA ILE A 95 19.31 -15.08 1.85
C ILE A 95 18.30 -15.31 0.72
N GLY A 96 17.95 -16.58 0.46
CA GLY A 96 16.94 -16.96 -0.53
C GLY A 96 15.55 -16.44 -0.17
N PHE A 97 15.18 -16.46 1.12
CA PHE A 97 13.94 -15.83 1.60
C PHE A 97 13.92 -14.33 1.26
N HIS A 98 14.98 -13.60 1.62
CA HIS A 98 15.05 -12.16 1.39
C HIS A 98 14.93 -11.80 -0.08
N LYS A 99 15.74 -12.45 -0.94
CA LYS A 99 15.69 -12.26 -2.39
C LYS A 99 14.29 -12.47 -2.94
N LEU A 100 13.65 -13.57 -2.55
CA LEU A 100 12.29 -13.91 -2.96
C LEU A 100 11.24 -12.90 -2.50
N MET A 101 11.40 -12.34 -1.30
CA MET A 101 10.50 -11.32 -0.79
C MET A 101 10.50 -10.06 -1.67
N LEU A 102 11.68 -9.56 -2.04
CA LEU A 102 11.78 -8.36 -2.89
C LEU A 102 11.40 -8.63 -4.36
N GLU A 103 11.84 -9.75 -4.93
CA GLU A 103 11.69 -10.03 -6.36
C GLU A 103 10.30 -10.58 -6.73
N ASN A 104 9.60 -11.25 -5.80
CA ASN A 104 8.40 -12.01 -6.16
C ASN A 104 7.18 -11.75 -5.29
N VAL A 105 7.36 -11.57 -3.98
CA VAL A 105 6.23 -11.58 -3.03
C VAL A 105 5.69 -10.19 -2.77
N LEU A 106 6.55 -9.24 -2.40
CA LEU A 106 6.15 -7.90 -2.01
C LEU A 106 6.01 -7.01 -3.25
N ASN A 107 4.89 -6.32 -3.31
CA ASN A 107 4.57 -5.32 -4.32
C ASN A 107 4.21 -4.02 -3.59
N GLY A 108 4.71 -2.90 -4.07
CA GLY A 108 4.46 -1.60 -3.45
C GLY A 108 4.29 -0.54 -4.52
N TRP A 109 3.18 0.20 -4.46
CA TRP A 109 2.95 1.30 -5.40
C TRP A 109 2.84 2.60 -4.64
N ASP A 110 3.45 3.64 -5.19
CA ASP A 110 3.27 5.00 -4.69
C ASP A 110 3.32 6.00 -5.84
N ILE A 111 2.80 7.20 -5.61
CA ILE A 111 2.86 8.31 -6.57
C ILE A 111 4.09 9.19 -6.35
N LEU A 112 4.76 9.05 -5.21
CA LEU A 112 5.90 9.87 -4.82
C LEU A 112 7.21 9.11 -5.06
N ASP A 113 8.04 9.66 -5.93
CA ASP A 113 9.39 9.19 -6.26
C ASP A 113 10.20 8.72 -5.03
N TYR A 114 10.27 9.58 -4.01
CA TYR A 114 11.03 9.28 -2.80
C TYR A 114 10.42 8.16 -1.96
N ALA A 115 9.11 7.94 -2.02
CA ALA A 115 8.41 6.92 -1.25
C ALA A 115 8.80 5.52 -1.73
N GLY A 116 8.89 5.31 -3.05
CA GLY A 116 9.41 4.06 -3.61
C GLY A 116 10.84 3.79 -3.18
N HIS A 117 11.74 4.78 -3.24
CA HIS A 117 13.12 4.62 -2.78
C HIS A 117 13.23 4.31 -1.29
N LEU A 118 12.44 4.97 -0.45
CA LEU A 118 12.39 4.70 0.98
C LEU A 118 11.86 3.30 1.27
N THR A 119 10.80 2.89 0.58
CA THR A 119 10.22 1.54 0.69
C THR A 119 11.25 0.49 0.34
N LEU A 120 11.90 0.61 -0.82
CA LEU A 120 12.93 -0.33 -1.27
C LEU A 120 14.10 -0.40 -0.28
N THR A 121 14.63 0.75 0.14
CA THR A 121 15.70 0.84 1.14
C THR A 121 15.30 0.19 2.47
N ASN A 122 14.09 0.47 2.95
CA ASN A 122 13.59 -0.06 4.22
C ASN A 122 13.43 -1.58 4.20
N ILE A 123 13.03 -2.15 3.05
CA ILE A 123 12.91 -3.60 2.89
C ILE A 123 14.28 -4.25 2.71
N ALA A 124 15.16 -3.68 1.87
CA ALA A 124 16.50 -4.20 1.60
C ALA A 124 17.35 -4.29 2.89
N LEU A 125 17.25 -3.29 3.78
CA LEU A 125 17.99 -3.25 5.04
C LEU A 125 17.60 -4.35 6.05
N HIS A 126 16.54 -5.12 5.80
CA HIS A 126 16.24 -6.29 6.63
C HIS A 126 17.28 -7.42 6.51
N ASN A 127 18.01 -7.47 5.40
CA ASN A 127 19.12 -8.42 5.23
C ASN A 127 20.19 -7.81 4.31
N PRO A 128 21.11 -6.99 4.87
CA PRO A 128 22.16 -6.31 4.10
C PRO A 128 23.12 -7.25 3.38
N ASP A 129 23.24 -8.51 3.83
CA ASP A 129 24.14 -9.51 3.25
C ASP A 129 23.55 -10.16 1.99
N SER A 130 22.26 -9.93 1.70
CA SER A 130 21.57 -10.48 0.54
C SER A 130 21.48 -9.46 -0.59
N THR A 131 21.65 -9.95 -1.83
CA THR A 131 21.44 -9.16 -3.04
C THR A 131 20.13 -9.56 -3.74
N PHE A 132 19.58 -8.63 -4.52
CA PHE A 132 18.41 -8.83 -5.38
C PHE A 132 18.63 -8.09 -6.71
N ILE A 133 18.00 -8.58 -7.78
CA ILE A 133 18.16 -8.07 -9.14
C ILE A 133 17.03 -7.11 -9.49
N SER A 134 15.85 -7.32 -8.92
CA SER A 134 14.65 -6.54 -9.21
C SER A 134 13.75 -6.41 -7.99
N SER A 135 12.81 -5.47 -8.05
CA SER A 135 11.76 -5.35 -7.04
C SER A 135 10.45 -4.96 -7.71
N ASN A 136 9.33 -5.31 -7.09
CA ASN A 136 8.00 -4.89 -7.56
C ASN A 136 7.54 -3.60 -6.86
N ILE A 137 8.46 -2.68 -6.63
CA ILE A 137 8.19 -1.35 -6.09
C ILE A 137 8.12 -0.36 -7.26
N TYR A 138 6.94 0.21 -7.49
CA TYR A 138 6.67 1.03 -8.66
C TYR A 138 6.20 2.43 -8.28
N ILE A 139 6.71 3.42 -9.01
CA ILE A 139 6.21 4.79 -8.93
C ILE A 139 5.21 5.02 -10.06
N LEU A 140 3.96 5.31 -9.69
CA LEU A 140 2.85 5.51 -10.62
C LEU A 140 2.66 7.00 -10.91
N PRO A 141 2.42 7.40 -12.17
CA PRO A 141 2.24 8.80 -12.52
C PRO A 141 0.97 9.37 -11.91
N ILE A 142 0.98 10.68 -11.68
CA ILE A 142 -0.17 11.43 -11.16
C ILE A 142 -0.30 12.79 -11.84
N GLY A 143 -1.53 13.19 -12.16
CA GLY A 143 -1.79 14.41 -12.92
C GLY A 143 -1.49 14.25 -14.41
N ASP A 144 -1.23 15.36 -15.09
CA ASP A 144 -0.82 15.35 -16.50
C ASP A 144 0.69 15.46 -16.58
N THR A 145 1.36 14.30 -16.56
CA THR A 145 2.83 14.19 -16.56
C THR A 145 3.42 14.25 -17.97
N THR A 146 2.61 14.02 -19.00
CA THR A 146 3.10 13.83 -20.38
C THR A 146 2.91 15.06 -21.25
N GLY A 147 2.08 16.03 -20.83
CA GLY A 147 1.67 17.16 -21.66
C GLY A 147 0.82 16.76 -22.87
N LYS A 148 0.46 15.47 -22.97
CA LYS A 148 -0.36 14.89 -24.05
C LYS A 148 -1.84 14.84 -23.67
N GLY A 149 -2.22 15.44 -22.55
CA GLY A 149 -3.59 15.46 -22.04
C GLY A 149 -4.02 14.17 -21.34
N THR A 150 -3.13 13.19 -21.20
CA THR A 150 -3.41 11.97 -20.42
C THR A 150 -3.34 12.29 -18.94
N LEU A 151 -4.49 12.18 -18.26
CA LEU A 151 -4.60 12.45 -16.84
C LEU A 151 -4.50 11.17 -16.02
N TYR A 152 -3.54 11.10 -15.10
CA TYR A 152 -3.29 9.94 -14.23
C TYR A 152 -3.76 10.17 -12.79
N LEU A 153 -4.18 9.10 -12.11
CA LEU A 153 -4.63 9.08 -10.70
C LEU A 153 -3.75 8.18 -9.81
N GLY A 154 -2.57 7.77 -10.29
CA GLY A 154 -1.72 6.80 -9.60
C GLY A 154 -2.35 5.41 -9.56
N SER A 155 -2.30 4.76 -8.39
CA SER A 155 -2.84 3.40 -8.19
C SER A 155 -4.31 3.25 -8.57
N LEU A 156 -5.09 4.34 -8.46
CA LEU A 156 -6.52 4.33 -8.80
C LEU A 156 -6.79 4.22 -10.31
N ASP A 157 -5.79 4.44 -11.17
CA ASP A 157 -5.96 4.18 -12.61
C ASP A 157 -6.19 2.69 -12.91
N TYR A 158 -5.85 1.79 -11.99
CA TYR A 158 -6.14 0.36 -12.11
C TYR A 158 -7.63 0.06 -12.18
N LEU A 159 -8.44 0.88 -11.50
CA LEU A 159 -9.90 0.75 -11.48
C LEU A 159 -10.55 1.14 -12.82
N ASP A 160 -9.81 1.78 -13.72
CA ASP A 160 -10.30 2.17 -15.03
C ASP A 160 -10.31 0.94 -15.96
N THR A 161 -11.48 0.32 -16.10
CA THR A 161 -11.66 -0.90 -16.89
C THR A 161 -11.34 -0.71 -18.38
N THR A 162 -11.35 0.52 -18.88
CA THR A 162 -11.01 0.83 -20.28
C THR A 162 -9.53 0.60 -20.59
N ARG A 163 -8.67 0.60 -19.56
CA ARG A 163 -7.22 0.37 -19.68
C ARG A 163 -6.80 -1.10 -19.54
N GLY A 164 -7.74 -2.03 -19.46
CA GLY A 164 -7.44 -3.46 -19.44
C GLY A 164 -6.54 -3.92 -18.28
N GLN A 165 -6.62 -3.28 -17.10
CA GLN A 165 -5.75 -3.53 -15.93
C GLN A 165 -4.26 -3.30 -16.20
N GLN A 166 -3.94 -2.32 -17.06
CA GLN A 166 -2.59 -1.84 -17.27
C GLN A 166 -2.36 -0.54 -16.48
N LEU A 167 -1.23 -0.48 -15.78
CA LEU A 167 -0.76 0.68 -15.05
C LEU A 167 0.52 1.21 -15.68
N SER A 168 0.56 2.51 -15.96
CA SER A 168 1.81 3.19 -16.29
C SER A 168 2.68 3.30 -15.05
N PHE A 169 4.00 3.13 -15.17
CA PHE A 169 4.95 3.42 -14.10
C PHE A 169 6.21 4.10 -14.64
N LYS A 170 6.91 4.80 -13.74
CA LYS A 170 8.21 5.43 -13.99
C LYS A 170 9.34 4.44 -13.69
N GLU A 171 10.25 4.24 -14.64
CA GLU A 171 11.46 3.43 -14.44
C GLU A 171 12.67 4.34 -14.22
N TYR A 172 13.39 4.13 -13.11
CA TYR A 172 14.68 4.78 -12.89
C TYR A 172 15.76 4.01 -13.66
N ILE A 173 16.00 4.40 -14.91
CA ILE A 173 17.22 3.99 -15.58
C ILE A 173 18.32 4.97 -15.14
N THR A 174 19.14 4.57 -14.17
CA THR A 174 20.40 5.27 -13.85
C THR A 174 21.42 5.00 -14.96
N LEU A 175 21.21 5.57 -16.15
CA LEU A 175 22.30 5.70 -17.12
C LEU A 175 23.17 6.90 -16.69
N PRO A 176 24.51 6.80 -16.69
CA PRO A 176 25.36 7.96 -16.56
C PRO A 176 25.08 8.89 -17.76
N LYS A 177 24.35 9.99 -17.53
CA LYS A 177 23.95 10.89 -18.60
C LYS A 177 25.14 11.71 -19.09
N LYS A 178 25.45 11.59 -20.38
CA LYS A 178 25.75 12.78 -21.18
C LYS A 178 24.51 13.67 -21.14
N LYS A 179 24.70 14.95 -20.80
CA LYS A 179 23.68 16.02 -20.80
C LYS A 179 22.79 15.94 -22.05
N GLY A 180 21.55 15.52 -21.87
CA GLY A 180 20.46 15.57 -22.84
C GLY A 180 19.16 15.34 -22.08
N LEU A 181 18.12 16.14 -22.37
CA LEU A 181 16.81 16.11 -21.69
C LEU A 181 16.33 14.67 -21.45
N ASP A 182 16.06 14.30 -20.19
CA ASP A 182 15.55 12.97 -19.85
C ASP A 182 14.17 12.78 -20.47
N ILE A 183 14.05 11.78 -21.33
CA ILE A 183 12.76 11.19 -21.66
C ILE A 183 12.53 10.12 -20.59
N GLU A 184 11.78 10.45 -19.54
CA GLU A 184 11.15 9.42 -18.69
C GLU A 184 10.34 8.51 -19.62
N LYS A 185 10.78 7.26 -19.80
CA LYS A 185 10.02 6.27 -20.58
C LYS A 185 8.98 5.64 -19.67
N GLU A 186 7.71 5.98 -19.88
CA GLU A 186 6.58 5.29 -19.24
C GLU A 186 6.51 3.84 -19.75
N LYS A 187 6.56 2.87 -18.84
CA LYS A 187 6.33 1.45 -19.11
C LYS A 187 4.97 1.01 -18.58
N MET A 188 4.45 -0.09 -19.13
CA MET A 188 3.18 -0.68 -18.72
C MET A 188 3.41 -1.88 -17.81
N LEU A 189 2.77 -1.86 -16.65
CA LEU A 189 2.64 -2.97 -15.73
C LEU A 189 1.26 -3.61 -15.95
N SER A 190 1.23 -4.90 -16.30
CA SER A 190 -0.02 -5.67 -16.35
C SER A 190 -0.21 -6.39 -15.02
N VAL A 191 -1.30 -6.08 -14.33
CA VAL A 191 -1.65 -6.72 -13.06
C VAL A 191 -3.01 -7.38 -13.25
N PRO A 192 -3.11 -8.72 -13.22
CA PRO A 192 -4.41 -9.37 -13.37
C PRO A 192 -5.34 -9.00 -12.20
N LYS A 193 -6.64 -8.91 -12.49
CA LYS A 193 -7.70 -8.89 -11.46
C LYS A 193 -7.53 -10.01 -10.47
N GLN A 194 -7.82 -9.71 -9.20
CA GLN A 194 -7.86 -10.70 -8.13
C GLN A 194 -6.59 -11.57 -8.10
N SER A 195 -5.43 -10.93 -8.14
CA SER A 195 -4.12 -11.62 -8.22
C SER A 195 -3.33 -11.56 -6.92
N MET A 196 -3.83 -10.88 -5.89
CA MET A 196 -3.14 -10.66 -4.62
C MET A 196 -3.74 -11.54 -3.53
N ASP A 197 -2.89 -12.26 -2.80
CA ASP A 197 -3.27 -13.06 -1.63
C ASP A 197 -3.51 -12.18 -0.41
N ILE A 198 -2.77 -11.07 -0.30
CA ILE A 198 -2.95 -10.06 0.75
C ILE A 198 -2.86 -8.67 0.14
N VAL A 199 -3.82 -7.82 0.50
CA VAL A 199 -3.71 -6.37 0.30
C VAL A 199 -3.60 -5.71 1.67
N THR A 200 -2.48 -5.05 1.92
CA THR A 200 -2.22 -4.31 3.16
C THR A 200 -2.00 -2.84 2.85
N MET A 201 -2.67 -1.91 3.54
CA MET A 201 -2.42 -0.49 3.31
C MET A 201 -2.92 0.42 4.44
N ASN A 202 -2.32 1.60 4.47
CA ASN A 202 -2.83 2.77 5.17
C ASN A 202 -3.18 3.83 4.09
N PRO A 203 -4.37 3.72 3.47
CA PRO A 203 -4.68 4.51 2.29
C PRO A 203 -4.76 6.01 2.60
N PRO A 204 -4.56 6.89 1.62
CA PRO A 204 -4.64 8.33 1.84
C PRO A 204 -6.05 8.76 2.25
N PHE A 205 -6.16 9.44 3.40
CA PHE A 205 -7.44 9.91 3.97
C PHE A 205 -7.77 11.37 3.70
N SER A 206 -7.15 11.97 2.69
CA SER A 206 -7.45 13.33 2.29
C SER A 206 -8.94 13.49 1.96
N ARG A 207 -9.67 14.09 2.90
CA ARG A 207 -10.99 14.65 2.65
C ARG A 207 -10.79 15.93 1.83
N SER A 208 -11.84 16.39 1.17
CA SER A 208 -11.85 17.72 0.55
C SER A 208 -11.77 18.78 1.66
N ALA A 209 -10.56 19.01 2.18
CA ALA A 209 -10.21 20.03 3.16
C ALA A 209 -9.40 21.13 2.46
N GLN A 210 -9.30 22.30 3.09
CA GLN A 210 -8.47 23.42 2.62
C GLN A 210 -7.11 23.38 3.34
N PRO A 211 -5.96 23.34 2.63
CA PRO A 211 -5.82 23.23 1.17
C PRO A 211 -6.11 21.80 0.66
N ASN A 212 -6.67 21.70 -0.54
CA ASN A 212 -7.08 20.42 -1.15
C ASN A 212 -5.88 19.66 -1.72
N ILE A 213 -5.07 19.08 -0.86
CA ILE A 213 -3.85 18.32 -1.21
C ILE A 213 -4.14 16.86 -1.60
N LYS A 214 -5.37 16.57 -2.06
CA LYS A 214 -5.87 15.22 -2.29
C LYS A 214 -4.99 14.39 -3.21
N PHE A 215 -4.34 15.03 -4.17
CA PHE A 215 -3.48 14.42 -5.18
C PHE A 215 -2.04 14.97 -5.11
N GLY A 216 -1.61 15.46 -3.95
CA GLY A 216 -0.35 16.23 -3.83
C GLY A 216 -0.46 17.62 -4.45
N PHE A 217 0.70 18.22 -4.77
CA PHE A 217 0.80 19.54 -5.40
C PHE A 217 0.59 19.45 -6.92
N VAL A 218 -0.67 19.54 -7.32
CA VAL A 218 -1.06 19.70 -8.73
C VAL A 218 -1.72 21.06 -8.93
N GLY A 219 -1.54 21.65 -10.12
CA GLY A 219 -2.17 22.91 -10.46
C GLY A 219 -3.70 22.86 -10.32
N LYS A 220 -4.33 23.98 -9.97
CA LYS A 220 -5.78 24.06 -9.67
C LYS A 220 -6.65 23.45 -10.78
N LYS A 221 -6.30 23.69 -12.05
CA LYS A 221 -6.99 23.12 -13.22
C LYS A 221 -6.89 21.59 -13.24
N THR A 222 -5.66 21.06 -13.19
CA THR A 222 -5.39 19.62 -13.13
C THR A 222 -6.14 18.96 -11.97
N MET A 223 -6.14 19.59 -10.79
CA MET A 223 -6.88 19.10 -9.62
C MET A 223 -8.40 18.97 -9.87
N ILE A 224 -9.00 19.95 -10.55
CA ILE A 224 -10.42 19.92 -10.92
C ILE A 224 -10.69 18.73 -11.84
N ASP A 225 -9.86 18.56 -12.88
CA ASP A 225 -10.03 17.50 -13.86
C ASP A 225 -9.79 16.11 -13.25
N MET A 226 -8.84 15.97 -12.31
CA MET A 226 -8.61 14.73 -11.58
C MET A 226 -9.80 14.38 -10.69
N ASN A 227 -10.41 15.38 -10.03
CA ASN A 227 -11.62 15.15 -9.27
C ASN A 227 -12.81 14.76 -10.15
N LYS A 228 -12.92 15.29 -11.37
CA LYS A 228 -13.93 14.84 -12.35
C LYS A 228 -13.68 13.39 -12.76
N LYS A 229 -12.44 13.04 -13.10
CA LYS A 229 -12.06 11.66 -13.46
C LYS A 229 -12.36 10.68 -12.32
N LEU A 230 -11.99 11.03 -11.09
CA LEU A 230 -12.28 10.20 -9.90
C LEU A 230 -13.79 10.02 -9.66
N ARG A 231 -14.60 11.07 -9.84
CA ARG A 231 -16.07 10.95 -9.73
C ARG A 231 -16.65 10.05 -10.81
N LYS A 232 -16.16 10.17 -12.05
CA LYS A 232 -16.55 9.30 -13.16
C LYS A 232 -16.22 7.84 -12.85
N LEU A 233 -15.00 7.58 -12.38
CA LEU A 233 -14.56 6.25 -11.93
C LEU A 233 -15.52 5.64 -10.89
N GLY A 234 -15.90 6.41 -9.87
CA GLY A 234 -16.88 5.95 -8.86
C GLY A 234 -18.25 5.64 -9.46
N SER A 235 -18.72 6.46 -10.40
CA SER A 235 -19.99 6.26 -11.11
C SER A 235 -19.96 5.00 -11.99
N ASP A 236 -18.88 4.79 -12.74
CA ASP A 236 -18.69 3.64 -13.64
C ASP A 236 -18.67 2.33 -12.84
N LEU A 237 -18.09 2.36 -11.63
CA LEU A 237 -18.10 1.26 -10.67
C LEU A 237 -19.41 1.13 -9.88
N LYS A 238 -20.43 1.91 -10.23
CA LYS A 238 -21.76 1.95 -9.59
C LYS A 238 -21.72 2.29 -8.10
N TYR A 239 -20.73 3.04 -7.63
CA TYR A 239 -20.68 3.55 -6.26
C TYR A 239 -21.23 4.98 -6.19
N LYS A 240 -22.24 5.19 -5.33
CA LYS A 240 -22.89 6.50 -5.16
C LYS A 240 -22.31 7.25 -3.96
N ALA A 241 -22.04 8.54 -4.13
CA ALA A 241 -21.68 9.48 -3.07
C ALA A 241 -20.45 9.14 -2.18
N ILE A 242 -19.62 8.16 -2.56
CA ILE A 242 -18.41 7.76 -1.80
C ILE A 242 -17.34 8.86 -1.74
N GLY A 243 -17.42 9.88 -2.61
CA GLY A 243 -16.48 11.01 -2.60
C GLY A 243 -16.43 11.76 -1.26
N LYS A 244 -17.50 11.71 -0.44
CA LYS A 244 -17.55 12.32 0.90
C LYS A 244 -16.65 11.59 1.91
N ALA A 245 -16.35 10.31 1.69
CA ALA A 245 -15.41 9.55 2.52
C ALA A 245 -13.94 9.86 2.20
N GLY A 246 -13.66 10.63 1.13
CA GLY A 246 -12.30 10.95 0.69
C GLY A 246 -11.72 9.89 -0.25
N LEU A 247 -10.40 9.93 -0.46
CA LEU A 247 -9.71 8.94 -1.30
C LEU A 247 -9.73 7.53 -0.74
N GLY A 248 -9.72 7.38 0.59
CA GLY A 248 -9.72 6.06 1.24
C GLY A 248 -10.82 5.12 0.75
N ALA A 249 -12.02 5.62 0.42
CA ALA A 249 -13.08 4.80 -0.14
C ALA A 249 -12.73 4.20 -1.51
N TYR A 250 -12.08 4.96 -2.38
CA TYR A 250 -11.64 4.47 -3.69
C TYR A 250 -10.49 3.47 -3.57
N PHE A 251 -9.58 3.69 -2.61
CA PHE A 251 -8.51 2.73 -2.33
C PHE A 251 -9.06 1.41 -1.78
N ILE A 252 -10.08 1.42 -0.93
CA ILE A 252 -10.71 0.18 -0.48
C ILE A 252 -11.34 -0.58 -1.65
N ILE A 253 -11.97 0.10 -2.61
CA ILE A 253 -12.48 -0.54 -3.83
C ILE A 253 -11.33 -1.11 -4.68
N LEU A 254 -10.20 -0.38 -4.78
CA LEU A 254 -8.99 -0.89 -5.43
C LEU A 254 -8.49 -2.17 -4.77
N ALA A 255 -8.42 -2.20 -3.44
CA ALA A 255 -7.98 -3.37 -2.71
C ALA A 255 -8.90 -4.58 -2.92
N ASP A 256 -10.22 -4.38 -2.89
CA ASP A 256 -11.21 -5.41 -3.21
C ASP A 256 -10.99 -6.00 -4.62
N GLN A 257 -10.73 -5.16 -5.64
CA GLN A 257 -10.48 -5.64 -7.00
C GLN A 257 -9.11 -6.33 -7.22
N LEU A 258 -8.13 -6.03 -6.37
CA LEU A 258 -6.81 -6.67 -6.40
C LEU A 258 -6.81 -8.01 -5.67
N LEU A 259 -7.65 -8.17 -4.66
CA LEU A 259 -7.64 -9.33 -3.76
C LEU A 259 -8.28 -10.56 -4.42
N LYS A 260 -7.63 -11.71 -4.25
CA LYS A 260 -8.20 -13.02 -4.61
C LYS A 260 -9.42 -13.34 -3.74
N PRO A 261 -10.41 -14.10 -4.25
CA PRO A 261 -11.36 -14.79 -3.39
C PRO A 261 -10.63 -15.60 -2.31
N GLY A 262 -11.04 -15.43 -1.05
CA GLY A 262 -10.39 -16.04 0.12
C GLY A 262 -9.11 -15.36 0.59
N GLY A 263 -8.60 -14.34 -0.12
CA GLY A 263 -7.45 -13.55 0.32
C GLY A 263 -7.74 -12.68 1.55
N ARG A 264 -6.70 -12.06 2.12
CA ARG A 264 -6.83 -11.18 3.30
C ARG A 264 -6.67 -9.70 2.98
N LEU A 265 -7.59 -8.92 3.51
CA LEU A 265 -7.56 -7.45 3.45
C LEU A 265 -7.18 -6.89 4.81
N ALA A 266 -6.07 -6.14 4.86
CA ALA A 266 -5.49 -5.62 6.09
C ALA A 266 -5.35 -4.10 6.04
N LEU A 267 -6.18 -3.38 6.78
CA LEU A 267 -6.33 -1.93 6.58
C LEU A 267 -6.14 -1.13 7.86
N VAL A 268 -5.38 -0.03 7.76
CA VAL A 268 -5.43 1.06 8.74
C VAL A 268 -6.36 2.12 8.18
N ILE A 269 -7.57 2.29 8.74
CA ILE A 269 -8.59 3.21 8.22
C ILE A 269 -9.25 4.04 9.34
N PRO A 270 -9.84 5.22 9.03
CA PRO A 270 -10.48 6.06 10.02
C PRO A 270 -11.64 5.35 10.70
N ARG A 271 -11.75 5.51 12.02
CA ARG A 271 -12.85 4.97 12.85
C ARG A 271 -14.24 5.29 12.31
N SER A 272 -14.38 6.39 11.58
CA SER A 272 -15.64 6.75 10.90
C SER A 272 -16.16 5.68 9.92
N ILE A 273 -15.35 4.69 9.51
CA ILE A 273 -15.83 3.54 8.75
C ILE A 273 -16.93 2.78 9.51
N LEU A 274 -16.88 2.74 10.85
CA LEU A 274 -17.80 1.94 11.67
C LEU A 274 -19.23 2.50 11.67
N SER A 275 -19.39 3.81 11.76
CA SER A 275 -20.71 4.45 11.93
C SER A 275 -20.98 5.61 10.97
N GLY A 276 -19.93 6.19 10.37
CA GLY A 276 -20.04 7.41 9.58
C GLY A 276 -20.95 7.23 8.34
N PRO A 277 -21.83 8.19 8.05
CA PRO A 277 -22.76 8.09 6.93
C PRO A 277 -22.04 8.14 5.57
N SER A 278 -20.93 8.87 5.48
CA SER A 278 -20.10 8.93 4.25
C SER A 278 -19.49 7.58 3.87
N TRP A 279 -19.32 6.69 4.85
CA TRP A 279 -18.73 5.37 4.68
C TRP A 279 -19.77 4.24 4.53
N LYS A 280 -21.06 4.55 4.63
CA LYS A 280 -22.15 3.55 4.64
C LYS A 280 -22.10 2.63 3.42
N GLU A 281 -21.84 3.19 2.24
CA GLU A 281 -21.80 2.43 0.99
C GLU A 281 -20.66 1.41 0.98
N ILE A 282 -19.44 1.85 1.35
CA ILE A 282 -18.26 0.97 1.47
C ILE A 282 -18.47 -0.09 2.55
N ARG A 283 -18.96 0.33 3.72
CA ARG A 283 -19.20 -0.56 4.85
C ARG A 283 -20.17 -1.68 4.47
N LYS A 284 -21.30 -1.35 3.83
CA LYS A 284 -22.28 -2.35 3.43
C LYS A 284 -21.74 -3.25 2.31
N ARG A 285 -21.43 -2.66 1.16
CA ARG A 285 -21.19 -3.42 -0.07
C ARG A 285 -19.88 -4.19 -0.13
N ILE A 286 -18.88 -3.74 0.63
CA ILE A 286 -17.59 -4.42 0.69
C ILE A 286 -17.57 -5.24 1.97
N PHE A 287 -17.50 -4.58 3.13
CA PHE A 287 -17.21 -5.30 4.38
C PHE A 287 -18.33 -6.20 4.89
N LEU A 288 -19.61 -5.80 4.80
CA LEU A 288 -20.71 -6.62 5.31
C LEU A 288 -21.18 -7.68 4.31
N ASP A 289 -21.10 -7.40 3.01
CA ASP A 289 -21.61 -8.30 1.97
C ASP A 289 -20.53 -9.27 1.42
N GLY A 290 -19.24 -8.91 1.52
CA GLY A 290 -18.15 -9.60 0.82
C GLY A 290 -17.01 -10.12 1.68
N TYR A 291 -16.98 -9.81 2.98
CA TYR A 291 -15.87 -10.18 3.86
C TYR A 291 -16.34 -10.74 5.20
N GLU A 292 -15.61 -11.74 5.69
CA GLU A 292 -15.63 -12.10 7.10
C GLU A 292 -14.65 -11.20 7.87
N ILE A 293 -15.12 -10.59 8.95
CA ILE A 293 -14.29 -9.68 9.76
C ILE A 293 -13.67 -10.46 10.91
N GLU A 294 -12.40 -10.86 10.74
CA GLU A 294 -11.64 -11.56 11.79
C GLU A 294 -11.28 -10.63 12.97
N TYR A 295 -10.90 -9.37 12.68
CA TYR A 295 -10.49 -8.41 13.71
C TYR A 295 -10.90 -6.97 13.40
N ILE A 296 -11.28 -6.24 14.45
CA ILE A 296 -11.31 -4.79 14.47
C ILE A 296 -10.47 -4.33 15.66
N VAL A 297 -9.31 -3.75 15.38
CA VAL A 297 -8.44 -3.20 16.43
C VAL A 297 -8.60 -1.68 16.46
N SER A 298 -8.98 -1.14 17.62
CA SER A 298 -9.10 0.30 17.84
C SER A 298 -8.36 0.66 19.12
N ASN A 299 -7.64 1.78 19.11
CA ASN A 299 -7.06 2.36 20.32
C ASN A 299 -7.82 3.65 20.66
N TYR A 300 -8.12 3.84 21.93
CA TYR A 300 -8.70 5.04 22.51
C TYR A 300 -7.82 5.53 23.65
N ASP A 301 -6.56 5.84 23.35
CA ASP A 301 -5.68 6.55 24.27
C ASP A 301 -5.68 8.03 23.90
N PRO A 302 -6.34 8.90 24.70
CA PRO A 302 -6.36 10.34 24.45
C PRO A 302 -5.00 11.01 24.72
N GLY A 303 -4.02 10.26 25.23
CA GLY A 303 -2.76 10.79 25.75
C GLY A 303 -3.00 11.60 27.02
N ASN A 304 -1.93 12.23 27.51
CA ASN A 304 -1.97 13.20 28.58
C ASN A 304 -0.99 14.34 28.28
N LYS A 305 -1.54 15.51 27.93
CA LYS A 305 -0.74 16.70 27.59
C LYS A 305 0.09 17.23 28.77
N GLU A 306 -0.39 17.08 30.01
CA GLU A 306 0.33 17.54 31.20
C GLU A 306 1.55 16.67 31.50
N LEU A 307 1.49 15.39 31.09
CA LEU A 307 2.59 14.44 31.24
C LEU A 307 3.44 14.29 29.96
N ASP A 308 3.21 15.12 28.93
CA ASP A 308 3.77 15.00 27.57
C ASP A 308 3.59 13.59 26.95
N ILE A 309 2.54 12.88 27.35
CA ILE A 309 2.15 11.60 26.76
C ILE A 309 1.28 11.91 25.55
N GLN A 310 1.82 11.69 24.36
CA GLN A 310 1.07 11.90 23.13
C GLN A 310 -0.06 10.86 22.98
N PRO A 311 -1.23 11.25 22.44
CA PRO A 311 -2.28 10.29 22.10
C PRO A 311 -1.75 9.23 21.14
N TRP A 312 -2.16 7.98 21.36
CA TRP A 312 -1.75 6.90 20.48
C TRP A 312 -2.46 7.02 19.14
N ASN A 313 -1.68 7.21 18.07
CA ASN A 313 -2.20 7.25 16.71
C ASN A 313 -1.60 6.12 15.87
N TRP A 314 -2.46 5.42 15.12
CA TRP A 314 -2.04 4.37 14.20
C TRP A 314 -1.34 4.93 12.96
N SER A 315 -1.43 6.24 12.69
CA SER A 315 -0.99 6.94 11.48
C SER A 315 -0.43 8.35 11.74
#